data_AF-A0A2A5WBK3-F1
#
_entry.id   AF-A0A2A5WBK3-F1
#
_cell.length_a   1.000
_cell.length_b   1.000
_cell.length_c   1.000
_cell.angle_alpha   90.00
_cell.angle_beta   90.00
_cell.angle_gamma   90.00
#
_symmetry.space_group_name_H-M   'P 1'
#
loop_
_entity.id
_entity.type
_entity.pdbx_description
1 polymer ?
#
loop_
_entity_poly.entity_id
_entity_poly.type
_entity_poly.pdbx_seq_one_letter_code
_entity_poly.pdbx_strand_id
1 'polypeptide(L)'
;MAFDFSAAGPVRRSRMKKPGARILYHSFIAIGLLVCSIKATSQETVTMSTAMLRDKIKGAWAAQTIGVTYGFPVEFRFNSARVPEEREIPWYDGYLLETMTESPGAYDDIYMDLAFVQIFEDEGLDAPVQSFANSFAEAEYSLWFANQVARYNVLNGLTPPESGHWLNNPAADDIDFQIEADFAGLMAPGMVNSSIEVSDKIGHIMNYGDGWYGGVFIAAMYSTAFIENDIETIVQTAIDVIPEESDFHKIIDDVIALHDENPDDWNYAWEGINEEWAFTDLGPRGLMNDFNIDAKINAAWVVLGLLYGDGDFGKTMEIAARAGDDADCNPGSAAGILGTIYGYEGIPDYWMQGLDDIESMDFAHTTISLNDAYEMSFQHALQMIRREGGLVSNASVTLPVQTPEVVPFEKSFVGHFAKERRQLATGSGRDRQFVEMEDSYSFDFDGVGFAVMGTAQSLNDEDYVFEAELHVDGELVETATWPTNFVTRRFYLFWKYELPDGQHSVEVKILNPSEDANVLLDGITIYGAEELASN
;
A
#
# COMPACT_ATOMS: atom_id res chain seq x y z
N MET A 1 58.54 7.12 9.46
CA MET A 1 59.83 6.62 9.98
C MET A 1 59.92 5.15 9.63
N ALA A 2 60.91 4.79 8.80
CA ALA A 2 61.54 3.49 8.49
C ALA A 2 60.73 2.17 8.65
N PHE A 3 60.42 1.44 7.57
CA PHE A 3 61.27 0.52 6.74
C PHE A 3 61.45 -0.91 7.32
N ASP A 4 60.80 -1.85 6.62
CA ASP A 4 61.37 -3.01 5.90
C ASP A 4 61.98 -4.26 6.55
N PHE A 5 61.36 -5.39 6.16
CA PHE A 5 61.87 -6.58 5.47
C PHE A 5 62.97 -7.49 6.08
N SER A 6 62.59 -8.77 6.20
CA SER A 6 63.12 -9.92 5.41
C SER A 6 64.19 -10.85 6.00
N ALA A 7 63.95 -12.15 5.70
CA ALA A 7 64.88 -13.24 5.40
C ALA A 7 65.57 -13.99 6.57
N ALA A 8 65.98 -15.26 6.45
CA ALA A 8 65.66 -16.42 5.61
C ALA A 8 66.61 -17.56 6.06
N GLY A 9 66.08 -18.74 6.41
CA GLY A 9 66.72 -20.08 6.35
C GLY A 9 68.16 -20.32 6.88
N PRO A 10 68.81 -21.46 6.54
CA PRO A 10 68.36 -22.84 6.77
C PRO A 10 69.51 -23.78 7.29
N VAL A 11 69.23 -25.10 7.32
CA VAL A 11 70.16 -26.26 7.08
C VAL A 11 70.55 -27.19 8.27
N ARG A 12 69.83 -28.32 8.37
CA ARG A 12 70.25 -29.74 8.13
C ARG A 12 71.53 -30.33 8.81
N ARG A 13 71.41 -31.45 9.56
CA ARG A 13 71.84 -32.86 9.19
C ARG A 13 72.04 -33.86 10.36
N SER A 14 71.44 -35.05 10.17
CA SER A 14 71.99 -36.42 10.39
C SER A 14 72.19 -36.95 11.84
N ARG A 15 72.17 -38.25 12.20
CA ARG A 15 71.93 -39.56 11.54
C ARG A 15 71.89 -40.68 12.63
N MET A 16 71.04 -41.70 12.43
CA MET A 16 71.29 -43.17 12.61
C MET A 16 70.78 -44.01 13.82
N LYS A 17 69.78 -44.87 13.49
CA LYS A 17 69.72 -46.38 13.57
C LYS A 17 69.81 -47.05 14.97
N LYS A 18 68.95 -47.99 15.41
CA LYS A 18 68.24 -49.20 14.86
C LYS A 18 67.43 -49.83 16.05
N PRO A 19 66.76 -51.01 16.00
CA PRO A 19 65.79 -51.58 15.05
C PRO A 19 64.55 -52.25 15.73
N GLY A 20 63.47 -52.45 14.96
CA GLY A 20 62.76 -53.74 14.91
C GLY A 20 61.57 -54.01 15.85
N ALA A 21 60.35 -53.88 15.33
CA ALA A 21 59.29 -54.87 15.48
C ALA A 21 58.23 -54.63 14.39
N ARG A 22 57.94 -55.67 13.59
CA ARG A 22 56.87 -55.68 12.58
C ARG A 22 55.54 -55.99 13.27
N ILE A 23 54.54 -55.12 13.12
CA ILE A 23 53.13 -55.44 13.37
C ILE A 23 52.33 -54.90 12.18
N LEU A 24 51.44 -55.76 11.65
CA LEU A 24 50.58 -55.54 10.49
C LEU A 24 49.77 -54.25 10.59
N TYR A 25 49.81 -53.42 9.54
CA TYR A 25 48.81 -52.39 9.28
C TYR A 25 47.53 -53.05 8.73
N HIS A 26 46.44 -52.97 9.48
CA HIS A 26 45.09 -52.96 8.90
C HIS A 26 44.64 -51.50 8.88
N SER A 27 44.48 -50.96 7.68
CA SER A 27 43.94 -49.62 7.44
C SER A 27 42.45 -49.60 7.82
N PHE A 28 42.09 -48.89 8.89
CA PHE A 28 40.73 -48.41 9.09
C PHE A 28 40.67 -46.95 8.63
N ILE A 29 40.02 -46.74 7.49
CA ILE A 29 39.55 -45.43 7.03
C ILE A 29 38.34 -45.10 7.91
N ALA A 30 38.51 -44.16 8.84
CA ALA A 30 37.39 -43.56 9.56
C ALA A 30 36.73 -42.51 8.64
N ILE A 31 35.62 -42.89 8.02
CA ILE A 31 34.69 -41.94 7.40
C ILE A 31 33.96 -41.25 8.55
N GLY A 32 34.33 -40.00 8.83
CA GLY A 32 33.53 -39.14 9.69
C GLY A 32 32.26 -38.74 8.95
N LEU A 33 31.15 -39.41 9.27
CA LEU A 33 29.82 -38.94 8.90
C LEU A 33 29.52 -37.68 9.71
N LEU A 34 29.62 -36.53 9.05
CA LEU A 34 29.04 -35.28 9.53
C LEU A 34 27.52 -35.44 9.44
N VAL A 35 26.89 -35.84 10.55
CA VAL A 35 25.43 -35.84 10.66
C VAL A 35 25.02 -34.38 10.85
N CYS A 36 24.79 -33.67 9.74
CA CYS A 36 23.92 -32.50 9.77
C CYS A 36 22.56 -32.99 10.25
N SER A 37 22.23 -32.70 11.50
CA SER A 37 20.87 -32.85 12.00
C SER A 37 20.05 -31.74 11.33
N ILE A 38 19.52 -32.03 10.15
CA ILE A 38 18.42 -31.27 9.58
C ILE A 38 17.30 -31.46 10.60
N LYS A 39 17.02 -30.44 11.42
CA LYS A 39 15.71 -30.35 12.05
C LYS A 39 14.76 -30.17 10.87
N ALA A 40 14.13 -31.26 10.45
CA ALA A 40 12.92 -31.16 9.65
C ALA A 40 11.88 -30.54 10.58
N THR A 41 11.81 -29.21 10.61
CA THR A 41 10.64 -28.54 11.13
C THR A 41 9.52 -28.97 10.22
N SER A 42 8.57 -29.73 10.76
CA SER A 42 7.34 -30.04 10.05
C SER A 42 6.66 -28.71 9.78
N GLN A 43 6.70 -28.23 8.53
CA GLN A 43 5.89 -27.08 8.13
C GLN A 43 4.43 -27.44 8.41
N GLU A 44 3.72 -26.54 9.08
CA GLU A 44 2.29 -26.74 9.32
C GLU A 44 1.56 -26.72 7.98
N THR A 45 0.53 -27.56 7.85
CA THR A 45 -0.23 -27.64 6.60
C THR A 45 -1.71 -27.68 6.91
N VAL A 46 -2.49 -26.90 6.17
CA VAL A 46 -3.95 -26.92 6.23
C VAL A 46 -4.48 -27.52 4.94
N THR A 47 -5.39 -28.48 5.03
CA THR A 47 -6.04 -29.09 3.86
C THR A 47 -7.49 -28.66 3.78
N MET A 48 -7.90 -28.17 2.61
CA MET A 48 -9.28 -27.84 2.31
C MET A 48 -9.73 -28.46 0.97
N SER A 49 -11.04 -28.51 0.74
CA SER A 49 -11.54 -28.92 -0.58
C SER A 49 -11.21 -27.84 -1.60
N THR A 50 -10.98 -28.25 -2.85
CA THR A 50 -10.73 -27.33 -3.95
C THR A 50 -11.94 -26.40 -4.19
N ALA A 51 -13.15 -26.90 -3.90
CA ALA A 51 -14.38 -26.10 -3.96
C ALA A 51 -14.42 -25.02 -2.87
N MET A 52 -13.98 -25.33 -1.64
CA MET A 52 -13.93 -24.36 -0.55
C MET A 52 -12.92 -23.24 -0.81
N LEU A 53 -11.73 -23.56 -1.37
CA LEU A 53 -10.78 -22.53 -1.78
C LEU A 53 -11.40 -21.57 -2.81
N ARG A 54 -12.07 -22.14 -3.82
CA ARG A 54 -12.75 -21.37 -4.86
C ARG A 54 -13.87 -20.49 -4.30
N ASP A 55 -14.66 -21.03 -3.39
CA ASP A 55 -15.77 -20.31 -2.74
C ASP A 55 -15.26 -19.16 -1.88
N LYS A 56 -14.16 -19.35 -1.12
CA LYS A 56 -13.48 -18.29 -0.37
C LYS A 56 -12.95 -17.17 -1.27
N ILE A 57 -12.25 -17.50 -2.36
CA ILE A 57 -11.76 -16.50 -3.34
C ILE A 57 -12.92 -15.75 -3.99
N LYS A 58 -14.00 -16.45 -4.34
CA LYS A 58 -15.20 -15.83 -4.89
C LYS A 58 -15.84 -14.87 -3.88
N GLY A 59 -15.92 -15.29 -2.61
CA GLY A 59 -16.49 -14.50 -1.53
C GLY A 59 -15.71 -13.22 -1.27
N ALA A 60 -14.39 -13.29 -1.33
CA ALA A 60 -13.52 -12.12 -1.16
C ALA A 60 -13.83 -10.99 -2.15
N TRP A 61 -13.70 -11.27 -3.45
CA TRP A 61 -13.97 -10.31 -4.52
C TRP A 61 -15.42 -9.78 -4.49
N ALA A 62 -16.39 -10.67 -4.26
CA ALA A 62 -17.79 -10.29 -4.17
C ALA A 62 -18.05 -9.33 -3.00
N ALA A 63 -17.51 -9.66 -1.82
CA ALA A 63 -17.69 -8.85 -0.62
C ALA A 63 -16.95 -7.52 -0.69
N GLN A 64 -15.74 -7.49 -1.25
CA GLN A 64 -15.01 -6.25 -1.52
C GLN A 64 -15.84 -5.31 -2.43
N THR A 65 -16.39 -5.85 -3.53
CA THR A 65 -17.27 -5.08 -4.44
C THR A 65 -18.51 -4.52 -3.74
N ILE A 66 -19.12 -5.31 -2.86
CA ILE A 66 -20.26 -4.88 -2.03
C ILE A 66 -19.83 -3.74 -1.09
N GLY A 67 -18.70 -3.89 -0.40
CA GLY A 67 -18.18 -2.91 0.56
C GLY A 67 -17.86 -1.57 -0.09
N VAL A 68 -17.12 -1.59 -1.21
CA VAL A 68 -16.79 -0.39 -2.01
C VAL A 68 -18.06 0.34 -2.42
N THR A 69 -19.02 -0.38 -3.01
CA THR A 69 -20.31 0.19 -3.43
C THR A 69 -21.08 0.81 -2.26
N TYR A 70 -21.09 0.14 -1.11
CA TYR A 70 -21.81 0.60 0.07
C TYR A 70 -21.17 1.87 0.66
N GLY A 71 -19.84 1.96 0.69
CA GLY A 71 -19.10 3.08 1.26
C GLY A 71 -19.00 4.32 0.38
N PHE A 72 -19.01 4.16 -0.95
CA PHE A 72 -18.87 5.25 -1.94
C PHE A 72 -19.72 6.53 -1.68
N PRO A 73 -20.98 6.45 -1.21
CA PRO A 73 -21.77 7.64 -0.89
C PRO A 73 -21.23 8.56 0.21
N VAL A 74 -20.26 8.10 1.00
CA VAL A 74 -19.69 8.84 2.14
C VAL A 74 -18.19 9.12 2.01
N GLU A 75 -17.52 8.57 0.99
CA GLU A 75 -16.12 8.82 0.61
C GLU A 75 -15.78 10.33 0.60
N PHE A 76 -14.76 10.71 1.39
CA PHE A 76 -14.27 12.07 1.64
C PHE A 76 -15.33 13.13 2.00
N ARG A 77 -16.53 12.72 2.44
CA ARG A 77 -17.58 13.65 2.89
C ARG A 77 -17.45 14.00 4.36
N PHE A 78 -16.70 13.20 5.10
CA PHE A 78 -16.48 13.32 6.54
C PHE A 78 -15.00 13.05 6.84
N ASN A 79 -14.14 14.01 6.50
CA ASN A 79 -12.70 13.89 6.72
C ASN A 79 -12.36 14.11 8.20
N SER A 80 -11.61 13.17 8.79
CA SER A 80 -11.30 13.08 10.21
C SER A 80 -12.55 13.22 11.10
N ALA A 81 -13.70 12.75 10.61
CA ALA A 81 -14.99 12.87 11.28
C ALA A 81 -15.88 11.66 10.99
N ARG A 82 -16.65 11.21 11.98
CA ARG A 82 -17.65 10.15 11.76
C ARG A 82 -18.80 10.61 10.87
N VAL A 83 -19.30 9.66 10.08
CA VAL A 83 -20.59 9.77 9.42
C VAL A 83 -21.71 9.69 10.49
N PRO A 84 -22.56 10.72 10.64
CA PRO A 84 -23.61 10.73 11.67
C PRO A 84 -24.59 9.57 11.54
N GLU A 85 -25.07 9.01 12.65
CA GLU A 85 -26.01 7.88 12.66
C GLU A 85 -27.26 8.13 11.79
N GLU A 86 -27.77 9.37 11.77
CA GLU A 86 -28.96 9.73 10.99
C GLU A 86 -28.71 9.84 9.49
N ARG A 87 -27.43 9.81 9.06
CA ARG A 87 -27.07 9.74 7.64
C ARG A 87 -27.30 8.30 7.16
N GLU A 88 -28.33 8.13 6.35
CA GLU A 88 -28.58 6.88 5.64
C GLU A 88 -27.52 6.68 4.54
N ILE A 89 -26.88 5.51 4.58
CA ILE A 89 -26.02 5.01 3.50
C ILE A 89 -26.90 4.08 2.65
N PRO A 90 -27.10 4.36 1.35
CA PRO A 90 -28.06 3.63 0.52
C PRO A 90 -27.62 2.18 0.31
N TRP A 91 -28.58 1.26 0.40
CA TRP A 91 -28.40 -0.13 -0.03
C TRP A 91 -29.73 -0.72 -0.53
N TYR A 92 -29.81 -1.06 -1.81
CA TYR A 92 -31.02 -1.61 -2.43
C TYR A 92 -30.68 -2.51 -3.63
N ASP A 93 -31.61 -3.40 -3.99
CA ASP A 93 -31.54 -4.23 -5.18
C ASP A 93 -31.42 -3.36 -6.45
N GLY A 94 -30.31 -3.52 -7.18
CA GLY A 94 -29.93 -2.69 -8.33
C GLY A 94 -28.91 -1.58 -8.05
N TYR A 95 -28.54 -1.32 -6.79
CA TYR A 95 -27.58 -0.25 -6.46
C TYR A 95 -26.16 -0.54 -6.98
N LEU A 96 -25.74 -1.80 -6.96
CA LEU A 96 -24.48 -2.26 -7.57
C LEU A 96 -24.43 -1.94 -9.06
N LEU A 97 -25.48 -2.30 -9.80
CA LEU A 97 -25.60 -2.03 -11.24
C LEU A 97 -25.63 -0.52 -11.54
N GLU A 98 -26.39 0.24 -10.76
CA GLU A 98 -26.44 1.71 -10.87
C GLU A 98 -25.04 2.31 -10.69
N THR A 99 -24.33 1.92 -9.63
CA THR A 99 -22.98 2.41 -9.35
C THR A 99 -22.01 2.02 -10.46
N MET A 100 -22.00 0.76 -10.91
CA MET A 100 -21.12 0.26 -11.97
C MET A 100 -21.35 0.93 -13.32
N THR A 101 -22.58 1.36 -13.62
CA THR A 101 -22.93 1.97 -14.91
C THR A 101 -22.89 3.49 -14.90
N GLU A 102 -23.30 4.12 -13.81
CA GLU A 102 -23.39 5.59 -13.70
C GLU A 102 -22.14 6.22 -13.07
N SER A 103 -21.44 5.50 -12.20
CA SER A 103 -20.22 5.96 -11.50
C SER A 103 -19.11 4.90 -11.56
N PRO A 104 -18.68 4.45 -12.75
CA PRO A 104 -17.69 3.38 -12.90
C PRO A 104 -16.33 3.64 -12.24
N GLY A 105 -16.00 4.92 -11.97
CA GLY A 105 -14.79 5.31 -11.26
C GLY A 105 -14.80 4.99 -9.76
N ALA A 106 -15.94 4.62 -9.19
CA ALA A 106 -16.08 4.21 -7.79
C ALA A 106 -15.51 2.81 -7.48
N TYR A 107 -14.73 2.23 -8.41
CA TYR A 107 -14.21 0.87 -8.31
C TYR A 107 -12.71 0.87 -8.62
N ASP A 108 -12.02 1.97 -8.38
CA ASP A 108 -10.57 2.05 -8.55
C ASP A 108 -9.84 1.05 -7.66
N ASP A 109 -10.34 0.79 -6.44
CA ASP A 109 -9.88 -0.30 -5.57
C ASP A 109 -9.84 -1.65 -6.28
N ILE A 110 -10.77 -1.87 -7.22
CA ILE A 110 -10.93 -3.16 -7.89
C ILE A 110 -10.21 -3.17 -9.23
N TYR A 111 -10.45 -2.19 -10.10
CA TYR A 111 -9.85 -2.24 -11.44
C TYR A 111 -8.33 -2.04 -11.43
N MET A 112 -7.78 -1.40 -10.39
CA MET A 112 -6.32 -1.32 -10.19
C MET A 112 -5.75 -2.68 -9.81
N ASP A 113 -6.37 -3.34 -8.85
CA ASP A 113 -6.10 -4.73 -8.46
C ASP A 113 -6.11 -5.67 -9.68
N LEU A 114 -7.14 -5.56 -10.50
CA LEU A 114 -7.30 -6.38 -11.70
C LEU A 114 -6.24 -6.08 -12.77
N ALA A 115 -5.71 -4.85 -12.83
CA ALA A 115 -4.58 -4.54 -13.70
C ALA A 115 -3.32 -5.32 -13.30
N PHE A 116 -3.06 -5.48 -12.00
CA PHE A 116 -1.94 -6.30 -11.52
C PHE A 116 -2.20 -7.81 -11.72
N VAL A 117 -3.42 -8.27 -11.47
CA VAL A 117 -3.84 -9.65 -11.75
C VAL A 117 -3.65 -9.99 -13.23
N GLN A 118 -3.95 -9.06 -14.15
CA GLN A 118 -3.75 -9.26 -15.58
C GLN A 118 -2.27 -9.50 -15.93
N ILE A 119 -1.34 -8.79 -15.30
CA ILE A 119 0.10 -9.00 -15.53
C ILE A 119 0.55 -10.40 -15.06
N PHE A 120 0.02 -10.89 -13.94
CA PHE A 120 0.27 -12.27 -13.52
C PHE A 120 -0.31 -13.30 -14.49
N GLU A 121 -1.46 -13.02 -15.10
CA GLU A 121 -2.04 -13.89 -16.12
C GLU A 121 -1.19 -13.93 -17.40
N ASP A 122 -0.68 -12.78 -17.84
CA ASP A 122 0.07 -12.65 -19.09
C ASP A 122 1.52 -13.14 -18.96
N GLU A 123 2.17 -12.86 -17.84
CA GLU A 123 3.61 -13.09 -17.65
C GLU A 123 3.95 -14.16 -16.59
N GLY A 124 2.98 -14.58 -15.77
CA GLY A 124 3.14 -15.59 -14.72
C GLY A 124 3.65 -15.02 -13.39
N LEU A 125 3.78 -15.89 -12.36
CA LEU A 125 4.17 -15.50 -10.99
C LEU A 125 5.56 -14.86 -10.85
N ASP A 126 6.42 -14.98 -11.88
CA ASP A 126 7.76 -14.40 -11.94
C ASP A 126 7.80 -13.11 -12.79
N ALA A 127 6.63 -12.52 -13.10
CA ALA A 127 6.53 -11.28 -13.84
C ALA A 127 7.46 -10.20 -13.24
N PRO A 128 8.22 -9.48 -14.08
CA PRO A 128 9.13 -8.46 -13.59
C PRO A 128 8.33 -7.26 -13.08
N VAL A 129 8.77 -6.65 -11.97
CA VAL A 129 8.14 -5.44 -11.40
C VAL A 129 7.95 -4.32 -12.43
N GLN A 130 8.86 -4.22 -13.41
CA GLN A 130 8.77 -3.23 -14.47
C GLN A 130 7.54 -3.43 -15.39
N SER A 131 7.04 -4.65 -15.57
CA SER A 131 5.82 -4.89 -16.35
C SER A 131 4.60 -4.31 -15.64
N PHE A 132 4.48 -4.52 -14.33
CA PHE A 132 3.45 -3.88 -13.49
C PHE A 132 3.60 -2.35 -13.57
N ALA A 133 4.82 -1.85 -13.41
CA ALA A 133 5.09 -0.42 -13.46
C ALA A 133 4.76 0.23 -14.81
N ASN A 134 5.03 -0.45 -15.92
CA ASN A 134 4.66 0.06 -17.24
C ASN A 134 3.15 0.00 -17.46
N SER A 135 2.49 -1.07 -17.00
CA SER A 135 1.05 -1.26 -17.19
C SER A 135 0.24 -0.14 -16.54
N PHE A 136 0.48 0.18 -15.26
CA PHE A 136 -0.27 1.26 -14.59
C PHE A 136 0.14 2.66 -15.08
N ALA A 137 1.41 2.84 -15.49
CA ALA A 137 1.91 4.12 -15.99
C ALA A 137 1.35 4.48 -17.38
N GLU A 138 1.11 3.48 -18.23
CA GLU A 138 0.53 3.63 -19.57
C GLU A 138 -1.01 3.53 -19.57
N ALA A 139 -1.63 3.24 -18.43
CA ALA A 139 -3.07 3.13 -18.32
C ALA A 139 -3.77 4.48 -18.60
N GLU A 140 -4.90 4.42 -19.32
CA GLU A 140 -5.64 5.61 -19.74
C GLU A 140 -6.58 6.17 -18.65
N TYR A 141 -6.79 5.43 -17.55
CA TYR A 141 -7.65 5.86 -16.45
C TYR A 141 -6.99 6.91 -15.55
N SER A 142 -7.82 7.59 -14.79
CA SER A 142 -7.39 8.59 -13.82
C SER A 142 -6.73 7.92 -12.61
N LEU A 143 -5.65 8.54 -12.12
CA LEU A 143 -5.02 8.20 -10.86
C LEU A 143 -4.90 9.45 -9.99
N TRP A 144 -4.72 9.23 -8.70
CA TRP A 144 -4.57 10.25 -7.67
C TRP A 144 -3.33 9.95 -6.81
N PHE A 145 -2.95 10.89 -5.94
CA PHE A 145 -1.99 10.69 -4.86
C PHE A 145 -0.74 9.88 -5.23
N ALA A 146 -0.41 8.82 -4.48
CA ALA A 146 0.83 8.08 -4.65
C ALA A 146 0.91 7.47 -6.05
N ASN A 147 -0.20 6.94 -6.55
CA ASN A 147 -0.34 6.36 -7.87
C ASN A 147 -0.05 7.36 -9.00
N GLN A 148 -0.61 8.56 -8.94
CA GLN A 148 -0.38 9.58 -9.98
C GLN A 148 1.05 10.09 -9.96
N VAL A 149 1.65 10.26 -8.77
CA VAL A 149 3.05 10.66 -8.66
C VAL A 149 3.96 9.55 -9.21
N ALA A 150 3.68 8.29 -8.88
CA ALA A 150 4.40 7.13 -9.38
C ALA A 150 4.30 7.00 -10.89
N ARG A 151 3.11 7.17 -11.48
CA ARG A 151 2.90 7.21 -12.93
C ARG A 151 3.80 8.28 -13.57
N TYR A 152 3.77 9.50 -13.06
CA TYR A 152 4.63 10.57 -13.57
C TYR A 152 6.12 10.19 -13.46
N ASN A 153 6.54 9.65 -12.32
CA ASN A 153 7.92 9.22 -12.08
C ASN A 153 8.36 8.14 -13.08
N VAL A 154 7.54 7.13 -13.33
CA VAL A 154 7.82 6.04 -14.29
C VAL A 154 7.90 6.57 -15.72
N LEU A 155 6.94 7.40 -16.14
CA LEU A 155 6.95 8.02 -17.47
C LEU A 155 8.16 8.95 -17.69
N ASN A 156 8.75 9.47 -16.60
CA ASN A 156 9.95 10.32 -16.63
C ASN A 156 11.25 9.57 -16.26
N GLY A 157 11.21 8.23 -16.23
CA GLY A 157 12.41 7.38 -16.22
C GLY A 157 12.89 6.91 -14.84
N LEU A 158 12.14 7.18 -13.76
CA LEU A 158 12.38 6.49 -12.48
C LEU A 158 11.77 5.09 -12.54
N THR A 159 12.42 4.12 -11.90
CA THR A 159 11.93 2.74 -11.83
C THR A 159 11.72 2.33 -10.36
N PRO A 160 10.82 1.38 -10.07
CA PRO A 160 10.67 0.85 -8.71
C PRO A 160 12.00 0.31 -8.16
N PRO A 161 12.30 0.48 -6.86
CA PRO A 161 11.46 1.12 -5.84
C PRO A 161 11.59 2.67 -5.80
N GLU A 162 12.45 3.27 -6.63
CA GLU A 162 12.70 4.73 -6.58
C GLU A 162 11.47 5.55 -7.00
N SER A 163 10.56 5.00 -7.79
CA SER A 163 9.33 5.68 -8.23
C SER A 163 8.34 5.92 -7.08
N GLY A 164 8.29 5.03 -6.09
CA GLY A 164 7.43 5.12 -4.91
C GLY A 164 8.11 5.67 -3.65
N HIS A 165 9.45 5.70 -3.63
CA HIS A 165 10.21 6.19 -2.48
C HIS A 165 9.86 7.65 -2.11
N TRP A 166 9.68 7.95 -0.82
CA TRP A 166 9.15 9.24 -0.33
C TRP A 166 9.92 10.51 -0.76
N LEU A 167 11.24 10.38 -1.04
CA LEU A 167 12.02 11.48 -1.61
C LEU A 167 11.59 11.87 -3.03
N ASN A 168 11.01 10.93 -3.79
CA ASN A 168 10.50 11.10 -5.14
C ASN A 168 8.97 11.06 -5.19
N ASN A 169 8.31 10.65 -4.13
CA ASN A 169 6.85 10.66 -4.01
C ASN A 169 6.38 11.29 -2.69
N PRO A 170 5.91 12.55 -2.71
CA PRO A 170 5.38 13.18 -1.51
C PRO A 170 4.13 12.53 -0.91
N ALA A 171 3.46 11.64 -1.66
CA ALA A 171 2.28 10.90 -1.24
C ALA A 171 2.62 9.44 -0.87
N ALA A 172 3.89 9.13 -0.57
CA ALA A 172 4.31 7.74 -0.39
C ALA A 172 3.63 7.00 0.78
N ASP A 173 3.13 7.72 1.79
CA ASP A 173 2.39 7.15 2.92
C ASP A 173 0.86 7.04 2.66
N ASP A 174 0.37 7.55 1.53
CA ASP A 174 -1.06 7.54 1.19
C ASP A 174 -1.53 6.09 0.91
N ILE A 175 -2.83 5.82 1.06
CA ILE A 175 -3.45 4.48 1.04
C ILE A 175 -3.40 3.74 -0.31
N ASP A 176 -2.87 4.35 -1.38
CA ASP A 176 -2.97 3.84 -2.76
C ASP A 176 -2.68 2.33 -2.90
N PHE A 177 -1.57 1.81 -2.36
CA PHE A 177 -1.30 0.36 -2.45
C PHE A 177 -2.14 -0.47 -1.47
N GLN A 178 -2.63 0.10 -0.37
CA GLN A 178 -3.47 -0.62 0.58
C GLN A 178 -4.81 -1.04 -0.02
N ILE A 179 -5.43 -0.20 -0.85
CA ILE A 179 -6.68 -0.52 -1.55
C ILE A 179 -6.45 -1.42 -2.77
N GLU A 180 -5.17 -1.65 -3.11
CA GLU A 180 -4.71 -2.40 -4.29
C GLU A 180 -3.86 -3.63 -3.90
N ALA A 181 -4.09 -4.20 -2.71
CA ALA A 181 -3.29 -5.30 -2.18
C ALA A 181 -4.08 -6.60 -1.96
N ASP A 182 -5.40 -6.57 -2.11
CA ASP A 182 -6.31 -7.68 -1.84
C ASP A 182 -5.92 -8.90 -2.69
N PHE A 183 -5.64 -8.69 -3.98
CA PHE A 183 -5.20 -9.74 -4.89
C PHE A 183 -3.97 -10.53 -4.38
N ALA A 184 -3.01 -9.86 -3.71
CA ALA A 184 -1.78 -10.50 -3.23
C ALA A 184 -2.08 -11.53 -2.14
N GLY A 185 -3.04 -11.22 -1.25
CA GLY A 185 -3.54 -12.16 -0.25
C GLY A 185 -4.35 -13.31 -0.87
N LEU A 186 -5.20 -13.00 -1.86
CA LEU A 186 -6.00 -14.00 -2.58
C LEU A 186 -5.15 -15.00 -3.38
N MET A 187 -4.02 -14.55 -3.90
CA MET A 187 -3.03 -15.41 -4.57
C MET A 187 -2.24 -16.29 -3.59
N ALA A 188 -2.19 -15.96 -2.30
CA ALA A 188 -1.37 -16.66 -1.33
C ALA A 188 -2.16 -17.21 -0.11
N PRO A 189 -3.14 -18.12 -0.29
CA PRO A 189 -3.95 -18.65 0.82
C PRO A 189 -3.13 -19.31 1.93
N GLY A 190 -3.19 -18.77 3.16
CA GLY A 190 -2.46 -19.25 4.33
C GLY A 190 -0.93 -19.12 4.24
N MET A 191 -0.42 -18.34 3.29
CA MET A 191 1.00 -18.17 2.96
C MET A 191 1.38 -16.69 3.04
N VAL A 192 1.38 -16.14 4.27
CA VAL A 192 1.59 -14.70 4.54
C VAL A 192 2.91 -14.16 3.98
N ASN A 193 4.00 -14.92 4.03
CA ASN A 193 5.29 -14.45 3.48
C ASN A 193 5.27 -14.41 1.95
N SER A 194 4.47 -15.27 1.31
CA SER A 194 4.28 -15.21 -0.15
C SER A 194 3.40 -14.04 -0.58
N SER A 195 2.38 -13.66 0.21
CA SER A 195 1.65 -12.41 -0.07
C SER A 195 2.57 -11.20 0.11
N ILE A 196 3.41 -11.17 1.15
CA ILE A 196 4.43 -10.14 1.36
C ILE A 196 5.38 -10.04 0.16
N GLU A 197 5.86 -11.16 -0.40
CA GLU A 197 6.76 -11.14 -1.56
C GLU A 197 6.11 -10.53 -2.82
N VAL A 198 4.80 -10.72 -2.99
CA VAL A 198 4.03 -10.09 -4.07
C VAL A 198 3.88 -8.60 -3.79
N SER A 199 3.47 -8.25 -2.57
CA SER A 199 3.27 -6.87 -2.11
C SER A 199 4.54 -6.03 -2.13
N ASP A 200 5.70 -6.59 -1.75
CA ASP A 200 7.01 -5.91 -1.76
C ASP A 200 7.39 -5.43 -3.17
N LYS A 201 7.13 -6.25 -4.19
CA LYS A 201 7.46 -5.87 -5.57
C LYS A 201 6.54 -4.77 -6.08
N ILE A 202 5.25 -4.89 -5.84
CA ILE A 202 4.23 -4.05 -6.49
C ILE A 202 3.99 -2.76 -5.69
N GLY A 203 3.89 -2.83 -4.37
CA GLY A 203 3.63 -1.66 -3.54
C GLY A 203 4.72 -0.59 -3.60
N HIS A 204 5.98 -0.98 -3.77
CA HIS A 204 7.09 -0.03 -3.94
C HIS A 204 7.12 0.67 -5.31
N ILE A 205 6.18 0.36 -6.20
CA ILE A 205 5.99 1.14 -7.43
C ILE A 205 5.53 2.55 -7.06
N MET A 206 4.61 2.67 -6.10
CA MET A 206 3.94 3.92 -5.73
C MET A 206 4.13 4.34 -4.28
N ASN A 207 4.25 3.41 -3.34
CA ASN A 207 4.30 3.70 -1.91
C ASN A 207 5.65 3.34 -1.27
N TYR A 208 5.84 3.83 -0.04
CA TYR A 208 6.97 3.57 0.86
C TYR A 208 6.49 3.80 2.29
N GLY A 209 7.11 3.17 3.30
CA GLY A 209 6.72 3.42 4.69
C GLY A 209 5.27 3.00 4.97
N ASP A 210 4.45 3.89 5.53
CA ASP A 210 3.10 3.55 5.99
C ASP A 210 2.20 3.11 4.81
N GLY A 211 2.36 3.73 3.63
CA GLY A 211 1.60 3.39 2.43
C GLY A 211 1.88 1.98 1.92
N TRP A 212 3.13 1.51 2.05
CA TRP A 212 3.49 0.14 1.72
C TRP A 212 3.04 -0.85 2.80
N TYR A 213 3.18 -0.46 4.08
CA TYR A 213 2.71 -1.26 5.21
C TYR A 213 1.21 -1.53 5.17
N GLY A 214 0.40 -0.56 4.73
CA GLY A 214 -1.03 -0.75 4.51
C GLY A 214 -1.34 -1.93 3.59
N GLY A 215 -0.70 -2.00 2.41
CA GLY A 215 -0.92 -3.12 1.50
C GLY A 215 -0.35 -4.45 2.00
N VAL A 216 0.80 -4.44 2.68
CA VAL A 216 1.33 -5.65 3.33
C VAL A 216 0.35 -6.18 4.39
N PHE A 217 -0.21 -5.28 5.21
CA PHE A 217 -1.15 -5.60 6.27
C PHE A 217 -2.46 -6.18 5.72
N ILE A 218 -3.08 -5.53 4.72
CA ILE A 218 -4.30 -6.04 4.07
C ILE A 218 -4.05 -7.42 3.43
N ALA A 219 -2.97 -7.56 2.66
CA ALA A 219 -2.65 -8.82 1.99
C ALA A 219 -2.41 -9.96 3.00
N ALA A 220 -1.77 -9.67 4.15
CA ALA A 220 -1.57 -10.62 5.22
C ALA A 220 -2.89 -11.04 5.89
N MET A 221 -3.82 -10.11 6.11
CA MET A 221 -5.16 -10.44 6.63
C MET A 221 -5.93 -11.35 5.68
N TYR A 222 -5.97 -11.04 4.38
CA TYR A 222 -6.60 -11.89 3.37
C TYR A 222 -5.98 -13.29 3.34
N SER A 223 -4.64 -13.37 3.31
CA SER A 223 -3.92 -14.64 3.32
C SER A 223 -4.31 -15.49 4.54
N THR A 224 -4.36 -14.87 5.72
CA THR A 224 -4.66 -15.53 7.00
C THR A 224 -6.12 -15.99 7.08
N ALA A 225 -7.07 -15.21 6.57
CA ALA A 225 -8.51 -15.51 6.57
C ALA A 225 -8.91 -16.78 5.79
N PHE A 226 -8.00 -17.35 4.98
CA PHE A 226 -8.23 -18.66 4.37
C PHE A 226 -8.19 -19.82 5.37
N ILE A 227 -7.45 -19.66 6.47
CA ILE A 227 -7.20 -20.72 7.45
C ILE A 227 -7.62 -20.37 8.88
N GLU A 228 -7.89 -19.09 9.15
CA GLU A 228 -8.37 -18.58 10.43
C GLU A 228 -9.71 -17.86 10.25
N ASN A 229 -10.57 -17.92 11.25
CA ASN A 229 -11.87 -17.26 11.29
C ASN A 229 -12.01 -16.29 12.48
N ASP A 230 -11.09 -16.36 13.45
CA ASP A 230 -11.04 -15.44 14.59
C ASP A 230 -10.44 -14.10 14.17
N ILE A 231 -11.25 -13.03 14.25
CA ILE A 231 -10.89 -11.71 13.74
C ILE A 231 -9.69 -11.13 14.48
N GLU A 232 -9.67 -11.23 15.81
CA GLU A 232 -8.54 -10.75 16.63
C GLU A 232 -7.25 -11.45 16.20
N THR A 233 -7.28 -12.77 16.00
CA THR A 233 -6.12 -13.53 15.52
C THR A 233 -5.69 -13.13 14.11
N ILE A 234 -6.62 -12.83 13.20
CA ILE A 234 -6.30 -12.37 11.82
C ILE A 234 -5.59 -11.00 11.88
N VAL A 235 -6.16 -10.05 12.62
CA VAL A 235 -5.58 -8.71 12.79
C VAL A 235 -4.21 -8.80 13.45
N GLN A 236 -4.08 -9.57 14.54
CA GLN A 236 -2.82 -9.75 15.25
C GLN A 236 -1.74 -10.40 14.34
N THR A 237 -2.11 -11.45 13.60
CA THR A 237 -1.17 -12.12 12.68
C THR A 237 -0.67 -11.16 11.59
N ALA A 238 -1.54 -10.29 11.09
CA ALA A 238 -1.18 -9.32 10.07
C ALA A 238 -0.32 -8.18 10.62
N ILE A 239 -0.60 -7.66 11.83
CA ILE A 239 0.22 -6.58 12.41
C ILE A 239 1.58 -7.07 12.89
N ASP A 240 1.70 -8.34 13.29
CA ASP A 240 2.95 -8.99 13.70
C ASP A 240 4.00 -9.05 12.57
N VAL A 241 3.62 -8.83 11.30
CA VAL A 241 4.58 -8.74 10.18
C VAL A 241 5.11 -7.33 9.97
N ILE A 242 4.48 -6.31 10.54
CA ILE A 242 4.89 -4.92 10.46
C ILE A 242 5.82 -4.62 11.66
N PRO A 243 6.96 -3.93 11.48
CA PRO A 243 7.86 -3.60 12.59
C PRO A 243 7.19 -2.82 13.72
N GLU A 244 7.34 -3.28 14.97
CA GLU A 244 6.76 -2.65 16.18
C GLU A 244 7.13 -1.17 16.34
N GLU A 245 8.26 -0.73 15.77
CA GLU A 245 8.70 0.66 15.88
C GLU A 245 7.99 1.62 14.90
N SER A 246 7.28 1.10 13.89
CA SER A 246 6.56 1.92 12.90
C SER A 246 5.32 2.57 13.49
N ASP A 247 4.92 3.70 12.92
CA ASP A 247 3.71 4.39 13.36
C ASP A 247 2.45 3.63 12.87
N PHE A 248 2.54 2.94 11.73
CA PHE A 248 1.56 1.95 11.29
C PHE A 248 1.28 0.85 12.32
N HIS A 249 2.32 0.25 12.92
CA HIS A 249 2.11 -0.80 13.94
C HIS A 249 1.41 -0.24 15.18
N LYS A 250 1.88 0.90 15.67
CA LYS A 250 1.36 1.53 16.89
C LYS A 250 -0.11 1.93 16.79
N ILE A 251 -0.54 2.48 15.65
CA ILE A 251 -1.96 2.86 15.52
C ILE A 251 -2.88 1.64 15.57
N ILE A 252 -2.49 0.51 14.97
CA ILE A 252 -3.28 -0.71 15.02
C ILE A 252 -3.28 -1.30 16.44
N ASP A 253 -2.14 -1.29 17.13
CA ASP A 253 -2.05 -1.65 18.55
C ASP A 253 -2.98 -0.79 19.42
N ASP A 254 -3.05 0.52 19.15
CA ASP A 254 -3.97 1.43 19.86
C ASP A 254 -5.44 1.08 19.58
N VAL A 255 -5.80 0.71 18.34
CA VAL A 255 -7.18 0.26 18.03
C VAL A 255 -7.54 -0.99 18.83
N ILE A 256 -6.63 -1.97 18.86
CA ILE A 256 -6.81 -3.22 19.62
C ILE A 256 -6.94 -2.92 21.12
N ALA A 257 -6.07 -2.06 21.66
CA ALA A 257 -6.11 -1.68 23.07
C ALA A 257 -7.40 -0.95 23.45
N LEU A 258 -7.86 -0.02 22.61
CA LEU A 258 -9.12 0.71 22.83
C LEU A 258 -10.34 -0.23 22.76
N HIS A 259 -10.30 -1.22 21.86
CA HIS A 259 -11.29 -2.29 21.81
C HIS A 259 -11.30 -3.14 23.08
N ASP A 260 -10.13 -3.58 23.57
CA ASP A 260 -10.02 -4.34 24.82
C ASP A 260 -10.53 -3.57 26.04
N GLU A 261 -10.34 -2.25 26.06
CA GLU A 261 -10.85 -1.37 27.12
C GLU A 261 -12.38 -1.21 27.07
N ASN A 262 -12.96 -1.12 25.88
CA ASN A 262 -14.39 -0.89 25.69
C ASN A 262 -14.92 -1.57 24.41
N PRO A 263 -15.18 -2.90 24.45
CA PRO A 263 -15.47 -3.71 23.26
C PRO A 263 -16.88 -3.50 22.68
N ASP A 264 -17.78 -2.86 23.43
CA ASP A 264 -19.17 -2.66 23.01
C ASP A 264 -19.43 -1.27 22.38
N ASP A 265 -18.44 -0.36 22.41
CA ASP A 265 -18.60 1.03 21.97
C ASP A 265 -17.48 1.48 21.02
N TRP A 266 -17.70 1.24 19.72
CA TRP A 266 -16.74 1.65 18.68
C TRP A 266 -16.51 3.17 18.64
N ASN A 267 -17.44 3.97 19.15
CA ASN A 267 -17.28 5.43 19.22
C ASN A 267 -16.15 5.82 20.16
N TYR A 268 -15.96 5.06 21.25
CA TYR A 268 -14.86 5.26 22.19
C TYR A 268 -13.51 5.06 21.51
N ALA A 269 -13.35 3.93 20.80
CA ALA A 269 -12.12 3.67 20.06
C ALA A 269 -11.91 4.68 18.92
N TRP A 270 -12.95 5.01 18.17
CA TRP A 270 -12.85 6.02 17.11
C TRP A 270 -12.36 7.37 17.66
N GLU A 271 -12.89 7.82 18.81
CA GLU A 271 -12.48 9.07 19.45
C GLU A 271 -11.01 9.02 19.88
N GLY A 272 -10.57 7.92 20.52
CA GLY A 272 -9.16 7.76 20.92
C GLY A 272 -8.19 7.75 19.73
N ILE A 273 -8.54 7.05 18.65
CA ILE A 273 -7.72 7.01 17.43
C ILE A 273 -7.69 8.38 16.74
N ASN A 274 -8.83 9.04 16.62
CA ASN A 274 -8.90 10.35 15.98
C ASN A 274 -8.09 11.39 16.75
N GLU A 275 -8.16 11.40 18.09
CA GLU A 275 -7.43 12.34 18.94
C GLU A 275 -5.91 12.19 18.82
N GLU A 276 -5.41 10.95 18.79
CA GLU A 276 -3.96 10.69 18.74
C GLU A 276 -3.40 10.77 17.31
N TRP A 277 -4.13 10.25 16.31
CA TRP A 277 -3.54 9.92 15.01
C TRP A 277 -4.03 10.77 13.83
N ALA A 278 -5.22 11.39 13.89
CA ALA A 278 -5.84 12.01 12.70
C ALA A 278 -5.02 13.16 12.09
N PHE A 279 -4.15 13.81 12.87
CA PHE A 279 -3.31 14.93 12.42
C PHE A 279 -1.82 14.58 12.31
N THR A 280 -1.51 13.28 12.16
CA THR A 280 -0.14 12.78 12.00
C THR A 280 0.29 12.59 10.54
N ASP A 281 -0.64 12.76 9.59
CA ASP A 281 -0.34 12.72 8.14
C ASP A 281 0.66 13.84 7.78
N LEU A 282 1.79 13.43 7.18
CA LEU A 282 2.85 14.33 6.71
C LEU A 282 2.82 14.56 5.20
N GLY A 283 1.96 13.86 4.45
CA GLY A 283 1.72 14.08 3.04
C GLY A 283 1.27 15.53 2.77
N PRO A 284 1.65 16.17 1.65
CA PRO A 284 1.36 17.57 1.43
C PRO A 284 -0.13 17.91 1.48
N ARG A 285 -1.01 16.98 1.09
CA ARG A 285 -2.45 17.23 1.10
C ARG A 285 -3.04 17.19 2.50
N GLY A 286 -2.67 16.22 3.34
CA GLY A 286 -3.24 16.05 4.68
C GLY A 286 -2.50 16.76 5.81
N LEU A 287 -1.22 17.14 5.63
CA LEU A 287 -0.47 17.87 6.65
C LEU A 287 -1.22 19.10 7.17
N MET A 288 -1.49 19.09 8.48
CA MET A 288 -2.27 20.11 9.20
C MET A 288 -3.63 20.41 8.52
N ASN A 289 -4.32 19.36 8.07
CA ASN A 289 -5.63 19.42 7.44
C ASN A 289 -6.55 18.36 8.02
N ASP A 290 -7.86 18.54 7.88
CA ASP A 290 -8.84 17.50 8.25
C ASP A 290 -8.89 16.38 7.20
N PHE A 291 -8.51 16.68 5.94
CA PHE A 291 -8.33 15.66 4.89
C PHE A 291 -7.25 14.68 5.31
N ASN A 292 -7.56 13.39 5.30
CA ASN A 292 -6.62 12.35 5.60
C ASN A 292 -6.77 11.20 4.59
N ILE A 293 -5.65 10.80 3.99
CA ILE A 293 -5.57 9.69 3.05
C ILE A 293 -4.39 8.76 3.39
N ASP A 294 -3.82 8.95 4.57
CA ASP A 294 -2.70 8.16 5.07
C ASP A 294 -3.14 6.71 5.27
N ALA A 295 -2.31 5.75 4.85
CA ALA A 295 -2.64 4.34 4.97
C ALA A 295 -2.90 3.91 6.42
N LYS A 296 -2.16 4.47 7.38
CA LYS A 296 -2.23 4.02 8.78
C LYS A 296 -3.60 4.31 9.42
N ILE A 297 -4.19 5.48 9.17
CA ILE A 297 -5.51 5.85 9.72
C ILE A 297 -6.63 5.03 9.06
N ASN A 298 -6.52 4.80 7.75
CA ASN A 298 -7.54 4.05 7.03
C ASN A 298 -7.47 2.55 7.39
N ALA A 299 -6.27 1.98 7.56
CA ALA A 299 -6.12 0.64 8.14
C ALA A 299 -6.74 0.54 9.54
N ALA A 300 -6.63 1.59 10.37
CA ALA A 300 -7.28 1.65 11.66
C ALA A 300 -8.82 1.61 11.55
N TRP A 301 -9.40 2.25 10.52
CA TRP A 301 -10.84 2.19 10.23
C TRP A 301 -11.30 0.80 9.76
N VAL A 302 -10.48 0.09 8.98
CA VAL A 302 -10.71 -1.32 8.64
C VAL A 302 -10.74 -2.18 9.91
N VAL A 303 -9.73 -2.05 10.79
CA VAL A 303 -9.63 -2.84 12.03
C VAL A 303 -10.76 -2.48 13.00
N LEU A 304 -11.12 -1.20 13.13
CA LEU A 304 -12.26 -0.76 13.92
C LEU A 304 -13.56 -1.46 13.47
N GLY A 305 -13.81 -1.50 12.16
CA GLY A 305 -14.93 -2.21 11.57
C GLY A 305 -14.91 -3.70 11.89
N LEU A 306 -13.76 -4.36 11.71
CA LEU A 306 -13.60 -5.80 11.93
C LEU A 306 -13.81 -6.19 13.40
N LEU A 307 -13.12 -5.53 14.34
CA LEU A 307 -13.18 -5.86 15.78
C LEU A 307 -14.57 -5.63 16.35
N TYR A 308 -15.13 -4.42 16.15
CA TYR A 308 -16.45 -4.10 16.68
C TYR A 308 -17.58 -4.71 15.87
N GLY A 309 -17.33 -5.12 14.62
CA GLY A 309 -18.23 -5.93 13.81
C GLY A 309 -18.40 -7.34 14.35
N ASP A 310 -17.36 -7.92 14.98
CA ASP A 310 -17.35 -9.25 15.60
C ASP A 310 -17.94 -10.33 14.67
N GLY A 311 -17.56 -10.26 13.39
CA GLY A 311 -18.00 -11.18 12.34
C GLY A 311 -19.39 -10.89 11.77
N ASP A 312 -20.16 -9.94 12.31
CA ASP A 312 -21.38 -9.51 11.63
C ASP A 312 -21.02 -8.69 10.38
N PHE A 313 -21.33 -9.24 9.21
CA PHE A 313 -20.99 -8.65 7.91
C PHE A 313 -21.54 -7.24 7.73
N GLY A 314 -22.79 -7.01 8.14
CA GLY A 314 -23.42 -5.70 8.00
C GLY A 314 -22.88 -4.68 8.99
N LYS A 315 -22.70 -5.09 10.25
CA LYS A 315 -22.14 -4.24 11.30
C LYS A 315 -20.71 -3.82 10.98
N THR A 316 -19.91 -4.75 10.47
CA THR A 316 -18.52 -4.50 10.06
C THR A 316 -18.44 -3.41 8.98
N MET A 317 -19.21 -3.57 7.90
CA MET A 317 -19.25 -2.57 6.82
C MET A 317 -19.82 -1.24 7.28
N GLU A 318 -20.87 -1.25 8.10
CA GLU A 318 -21.47 -0.02 8.63
C GLU A 318 -20.46 0.76 9.49
N ILE A 319 -19.73 0.11 10.38
CA ILE A 319 -18.74 0.77 11.23
C ILE A 319 -17.57 1.31 10.38
N ALA A 320 -17.02 0.49 9.48
CA ALA A 320 -15.92 0.92 8.62
C ALA A 320 -16.31 2.11 7.72
N ALA A 321 -17.47 2.07 7.08
CA ALA A 321 -17.97 3.18 6.27
C ALA A 321 -18.26 4.44 7.10
N ARG A 322 -18.72 4.26 8.35
CA ARG A 322 -19.06 5.39 9.23
C ARG A 322 -17.85 6.03 9.92
N ALA A 323 -16.69 5.39 9.87
CA ALA A 323 -15.46 5.95 10.44
C ALA A 323 -15.03 7.26 9.75
N GLY A 324 -15.39 7.44 8.47
CA GLY A 324 -15.09 8.66 7.69
C GLY A 324 -13.89 8.47 6.77
N ASP A 325 -13.26 9.58 6.39
CA ASP A 325 -12.12 9.62 5.47
C ASP A 325 -12.40 8.95 4.12
N ASP A 326 -11.58 7.98 3.73
CA ASP A 326 -11.68 7.23 2.48
C ASP A 326 -12.66 6.06 2.63
N ALA A 327 -13.95 6.37 2.59
CA ALA A 327 -14.97 5.54 3.20
C ALA A 327 -15.57 4.45 2.28
N ASP A 328 -15.14 4.31 1.04
CA ASP A 328 -15.45 3.17 0.15
C ASP A 328 -14.47 2.01 0.31
N CYS A 329 -13.17 2.30 0.33
CA CYS A 329 -12.13 1.29 0.41
C CYS A 329 -12.13 0.52 1.75
N ASN A 330 -12.33 1.25 2.86
CA ASN A 330 -12.31 0.70 4.22
C ASN A 330 -13.38 -0.40 4.44
N PRO A 331 -14.68 -0.19 4.14
CA PRO A 331 -15.66 -1.26 4.18
C PRO A 331 -15.40 -2.32 3.09
N GLY A 332 -14.80 -1.96 1.95
CA GLY A 332 -14.34 -2.88 0.92
C GLY A 332 -13.39 -3.95 1.47
N SER A 333 -12.24 -3.54 2.01
CA SER A 333 -11.25 -4.47 2.57
C SER A 333 -11.81 -5.27 3.75
N ALA A 334 -12.55 -4.62 4.66
CA ALA A 334 -13.16 -5.32 5.81
C ALA A 334 -14.17 -6.39 5.35
N ALA A 335 -15.03 -6.06 4.38
CA ALA A 335 -15.99 -7.00 3.82
C ALA A 335 -15.29 -8.14 3.08
N GLY A 336 -14.25 -7.87 2.29
CA GLY A 336 -13.52 -8.90 1.56
C GLY A 336 -12.75 -9.87 2.47
N ILE A 337 -12.23 -9.41 3.62
CA ILE A 337 -11.69 -10.30 4.67
C ILE A 337 -12.79 -11.23 5.19
N LEU A 338 -13.96 -10.70 5.56
CA LEU A 338 -15.10 -11.52 5.99
C LEU A 338 -15.60 -12.46 4.87
N GLY A 339 -15.61 -11.99 3.62
CA GLY A 339 -15.93 -12.78 2.43
C GLY A 339 -14.96 -13.94 2.23
N THR A 340 -13.69 -13.75 2.57
CA THR A 340 -12.69 -14.82 2.59
C THR A 340 -12.96 -15.83 3.70
N ILE A 341 -13.38 -15.38 4.89
CA ILE A 341 -13.74 -16.27 6.02
C ILE A 341 -14.97 -17.11 5.65
N TYR A 342 -16.04 -16.47 5.16
CA TYR A 342 -17.35 -17.09 4.94
C TYR A 342 -17.48 -17.84 3.62
N GLY A 343 -16.72 -17.41 2.62
CA GLY A 343 -16.95 -17.80 1.23
C GLY A 343 -18.19 -17.15 0.64
N TYR A 344 -18.31 -17.22 -0.69
CA TYR A 344 -19.40 -16.61 -1.43
C TYR A 344 -20.77 -17.14 -0.98
N GLU A 345 -20.87 -18.44 -0.73
CA GLU A 345 -22.09 -19.07 -0.21
C GLU A 345 -22.46 -18.62 1.23
N GLY A 346 -21.51 -18.02 1.97
CA GLY A 346 -21.71 -17.57 3.34
C GLY A 346 -22.06 -16.09 3.49
N ILE A 347 -21.97 -15.29 2.41
CA ILE A 347 -22.35 -13.87 2.46
C ILE A 347 -23.87 -13.75 2.64
N PRO A 348 -24.39 -12.91 3.56
CA PRO A 348 -25.83 -12.82 3.80
C PRO A 348 -26.62 -12.35 2.56
N ASP A 349 -27.74 -13.00 2.26
CA ASP A 349 -28.61 -12.70 1.10
C ASP A 349 -28.96 -11.20 0.94
N TYR A 350 -29.13 -10.47 2.05
CA TYR A 350 -29.42 -9.03 2.02
C TYR A 350 -28.32 -8.21 1.33
N TRP A 351 -27.07 -8.61 1.51
CA TRP A 351 -25.91 -7.96 0.90
C TRP A 351 -25.58 -8.48 -0.50
N MET A 352 -26.11 -9.65 -0.87
CA MET A 352 -25.93 -10.22 -2.21
C MET A 352 -26.90 -9.66 -3.27
N GLN A 353 -27.89 -8.86 -2.86
CA GLN A 353 -28.92 -8.34 -3.76
C GLN A 353 -28.32 -7.53 -4.92
N GLY A 354 -28.68 -7.88 -6.16
CA GLY A 354 -28.21 -7.19 -7.38
C GLY A 354 -26.76 -7.51 -7.79
N LEU A 355 -26.04 -8.39 -7.08
CA LEU A 355 -24.67 -8.76 -7.47
C LEU A 355 -24.63 -9.55 -8.79
N ASP A 356 -25.59 -10.46 -8.99
CA ASP A 356 -25.68 -11.30 -10.20
C ASP A 356 -25.90 -10.50 -11.49
N ASP A 357 -26.49 -9.31 -11.38
CA ASP A 357 -26.64 -8.37 -12.50
C ASP A 357 -25.30 -7.82 -13.00
N ILE A 358 -24.27 -7.78 -12.13
CA ILE A 358 -22.96 -7.20 -12.46
C ILE A 358 -21.83 -8.23 -12.59
N GLU A 359 -21.98 -9.47 -12.10
CA GLU A 359 -20.89 -10.45 -12.05
C GLU A 359 -20.23 -10.73 -13.42
N SER A 360 -20.97 -10.54 -14.51
CA SER A 360 -20.50 -10.75 -15.90
C SER A 360 -20.12 -9.47 -16.64
N MET A 361 -20.20 -8.32 -15.98
CA MET A 361 -19.82 -7.03 -16.56
C MET A 361 -18.33 -6.77 -16.33
N ASP A 362 -17.65 -6.29 -17.36
CA ASP A 362 -16.25 -5.88 -17.24
C ASP A 362 -16.16 -4.63 -16.36
N PHE A 363 -15.21 -4.62 -15.43
CA PHE A 363 -14.87 -3.38 -14.71
C PHE A 363 -14.29 -2.36 -15.68
N ALA A 364 -14.55 -1.08 -15.38
CA ALA A 364 -14.08 0.01 -16.23
C ALA A 364 -12.57 -0.08 -16.47
N HIS A 365 -12.16 0.24 -17.69
CA HIS A 365 -10.77 0.20 -18.14
C HIS A 365 -10.10 -1.18 -18.20
N THR A 366 -10.82 -2.24 -17.87
CA THR A 366 -10.35 -3.63 -18.00
C THR A 366 -11.20 -4.39 -19.02
N THR A 367 -10.83 -5.64 -19.28
CA THR A 367 -11.70 -6.64 -19.94
C THR A 367 -12.01 -7.78 -18.98
N ILE A 368 -12.03 -7.48 -17.67
CA ILE A 368 -12.13 -8.47 -16.60
C ILE A 368 -13.43 -8.19 -15.85
N SER A 369 -14.31 -9.18 -15.83
CA SER A 369 -15.48 -9.18 -14.95
C SER A 369 -15.18 -9.83 -13.61
N LEU A 370 -16.09 -9.72 -12.63
CA LEU A 370 -15.98 -10.49 -11.39
C LEU A 370 -15.82 -12.00 -11.65
N ASN A 371 -16.58 -12.55 -12.60
CA ASN A 371 -16.45 -13.95 -12.98
C ASN A 371 -15.04 -14.32 -13.46
N ASP A 372 -14.38 -13.42 -14.19
CA ASP A 372 -13.00 -13.62 -14.63
C ASP A 372 -12.03 -13.48 -13.46
N ALA A 373 -12.18 -12.46 -12.62
CA ALA A 373 -11.37 -12.23 -11.42
C ALA A 373 -11.39 -13.45 -10.47
N TYR A 374 -12.57 -14.05 -10.25
CA TYR A 374 -12.72 -15.26 -9.46
C TYR A 374 -11.89 -16.43 -10.01
N GLU A 375 -11.92 -16.64 -11.34
CA GLU A 375 -11.22 -17.76 -11.97
C GLU A 375 -9.71 -17.49 -12.04
N MET A 376 -9.29 -16.30 -12.45
CA MET A 376 -7.88 -15.90 -12.54
C MET A 376 -7.21 -16.03 -11.17
N SER A 377 -7.79 -15.40 -10.14
CA SER A 377 -7.26 -15.45 -8.77
C SER A 377 -7.21 -16.88 -8.23
N PHE A 378 -8.24 -17.70 -8.52
CA PHE A 378 -8.23 -19.11 -8.15
C PHE A 378 -7.08 -19.87 -8.83
N GLN A 379 -6.84 -19.64 -10.13
CA GLN A 379 -5.71 -20.27 -10.82
C GLN A 379 -4.36 -19.80 -10.28
N HIS A 380 -4.21 -18.51 -10.01
CA HIS A 380 -2.99 -17.95 -9.42
C HIS A 380 -2.72 -18.53 -8.03
N ALA A 381 -3.75 -18.64 -7.19
CA ALA A 381 -3.66 -19.31 -5.89
C ALA A 381 -3.19 -20.77 -6.02
N LEU A 382 -3.75 -21.53 -6.97
CA LEU A 382 -3.28 -22.90 -7.23
C LEU A 382 -1.83 -22.97 -7.72
N GLN A 383 -1.35 -21.97 -8.47
CA GLN A 383 0.05 -21.89 -8.89
C GLN A 383 0.95 -21.57 -7.70
N MET A 384 0.57 -20.60 -6.88
CA MET A 384 1.30 -20.19 -5.68
C MET A 384 1.42 -21.34 -4.68
N ILE A 385 0.33 -22.05 -4.40
CA ILE A 385 0.32 -23.22 -3.52
C ILE A 385 1.33 -24.27 -4.00
N ARG A 386 1.43 -24.52 -5.32
CA ARG A 386 2.41 -25.47 -5.87
C ARG A 386 3.85 -24.94 -5.74
N ARG A 387 4.05 -23.64 -5.96
CA ARG A 387 5.36 -22.98 -5.86
C ARG A 387 5.95 -23.14 -4.45
N GLU A 388 5.13 -22.95 -3.44
CA GLU A 388 5.51 -23.05 -2.03
C GLU A 388 5.53 -24.49 -1.48
N GLY A 389 5.40 -25.50 -2.36
CA GLY A 389 5.50 -26.92 -1.99
C GLY A 389 4.21 -27.54 -1.46
N GLY A 390 3.09 -26.83 -1.54
CA GLY A 390 1.75 -27.35 -1.30
C GLY A 390 1.29 -28.36 -2.35
N LEU A 391 0.18 -29.03 -2.06
CA LEU A 391 -0.39 -30.06 -2.95
C LEU A 391 -1.71 -29.58 -3.55
N VAL A 392 -1.86 -29.71 -4.86
CA VAL A 392 -3.09 -29.35 -5.56
C VAL A 392 -3.64 -30.56 -6.31
N SER A 393 -4.92 -30.84 -6.10
CA SER A 393 -5.69 -31.85 -6.83
C SER A 393 -7.09 -31.33 -7.18
N ASN A 394 -7.86 -32.10 -7.94
CA ASN A 394 -9.24 -31.74 -8.27
C ASN A 394 -10.17 -31.76 -7.04
N ALA A 395 -9.83 -32.52 -6.00
CA ALA A 395 -10.69 -32.70 -4.82
C ALA A 395 -10.28 -31.82 -3.63
N SER A 396 -8.98 -31.65 -3.43
CA SER A 396 -8.42 -30.91 -2.30
C SER A 396 -7.12 -30.18 -2.65
N VAL A 397 -6.86 -29.13 -1.87
CA VAL A 397 -5.59 -28.41 -1.80
C VAL A 397 -4.99 -28.57 -0.40
N THR A 398 -3.67 -28.60 -0.30
CA THR A 398 -2.93 -28.57 0.96
C THR A 398 -2.01 -27.36 0.94
N LEU A 399 -2.32 -26.40 1.79
CA LEU A 399 -1.63 -25.13 1.95
C LEU A 399 -0.41 -25.35 2.84
N PRO A 400 0.80 -24.95 2.42
CA PRO A 400 1.98 -24.94 3.27
C PRO A 400 1.96 -23.68 4.12
N VAL A 401 1.41 -23.77 5.35
CA VAL A 401 1.28 -22.60 6.22
C VAL A 401 2.65 -22.04 6.54
N GLN A 402 2.79 -20.72 6.41
CA GLN A 402 4.05 -20.02 6.66
C GLN A 402 4.02 -19.38 8.04
N THR A 403 5.16 -19.43 8.73
CA THR A 403 5.36 -18.62 9.94
C THR A 403 5.62 -17.19 9.47
N PRO A 404 4.79 -16.20 9.88
CA PRO A 404 4.97 -14.82 9.44
C PRO A 404 6.35 -14.28 9.80
N GLU A 405 6.95 -13.50 8.89
CA GLU A 405 8.23 -12.84 9.08
C GLU A 405 8.05 -11.31 9.04
N VAL A 406 8.68 -10.63 10.00
CA VAL A 406 8.64 -9.16 10.07
C VAL A 406 9.34 -8.56 8.85
N VAL A 407 8.67 -7.65 8.15
CA VAL A 407 9.22 -6.93 7.00
C VAL A 407 10.26 -5.89 7.44
N PRO A 408 11.13 -5.37 6.54
CA PRO A 408 12.06 -4.31 6.89
C PRO A 408 11.39 -3.05 7.44
N PHE A 409 12.08 -2.36 8.36
CA PHE A 409 11.66 -1.04 8.84
C PHE A 409 11.88 0.04 7.78
N GLU A 410 10.81 0.76 7.46
CA GLU A 410 10.73 1.85 6.53
C GLU A 410 9.95 3.00 7.17
N LYS A 411 10.43 4.22 6.95
CA LYS A 411 9.77 5.42 7.45
C LYS A 411 9.96 6.53 6.44
N SER A 412 8.86 7.07 5.96
CA SER A 412 8.85 8.30 5.18
C SER A 412 9.14 9.50 6.09
N PHE A 413 9.56 10.62 5.50
CA PHE A 413 9.72 11.89 6.22
C PHE A 413 10.66 11.82 7.45
N VAL A 414 11.69 10.96 7.41
CA VAL A 414 12.65 10.85 8.53
C VAL A 414 13.27 12.22 8.82
N GLY A 415 13.16 12.67 10.08
CA GLY A 415 13.65 13.97 10.52
C GLY A 415 12.86 15.18 10.00
N HIS A 416 11.68 14.97 9.42
CA HIS A 416 10.76 16.00 8.97
C HIS A 416 9.50 15.96 9.83
N PHE A 417 9.10 17.11 10.33
CA PHE A 417 7.92 17.28 11.17
C PHE A 417 7.03 18.39 10.61
N ALA A 418 5.72 18.29 10.81
CA ALA A 418 4.79 19.34 10.40
C ALA A 418 5.20 20.69 11.02
N LYS A 419 5.28 21.76 10.21
CA LYS A 419 5.67 23.09 10.69
C LYS A 419 4.73 24.19 10.23
N GLU A 420 4.40 24.23 8.94
CA GLU A 420 3.46 25.21 8.40
C GLU A 420 2.71 24.64 7.19
N ARG A 421 1.39 24.87 7.16
CA ARG A 421 0.58 24.76 5.95
C ARG A 421 0.21 26.17 5.46
N ARG A 422 0.89 26.63 4.41
CA ARG A 422 0.64 27.93 3.79
C ARG A 422 -0.43 27.80 2.73
N GLN A 423 -1.64 28.24 3.05
CA GLN A 423 -2.75 28.25 2.11
C GLN A 423 -2.65 29.43 1.15
N LEU A 424 -2.59 29.17 -0.17
CA LEU A 424 -2.56 30.19 -1.21
C LEU A 424 -3.93 30.37 -1.85
N ALA A 425 -4.60 29.27 -2.16
CA ALA A 425 -5.97 29.29 -2.67
C ALA A 425 -6.98 29.69 -1.59
N THR A 426 -8.02 30.41 -1.98
CA THR A 426 -9.11 30.83 -1.08
C THR A 426 -10.40 30.06 -1.38
N GLY A 427 -11.33 30.01 -0.44
CA GLY A 427 -12.59 29.25 -0.59
C GLY A 427 -12.45 27.76 -0.27
N SER A 428 -13.50 26.99 -0.56
CA SER A 428 -13.62 25.57 -0.22
C SER A 428 -14.40 24.80 -1.28
N GLY A 429 -14.10 23.50 -1.45
CA GLY A 429 -14.81 22.64 -2.39
C GLY A 429 -14.76 23.17 -3.82
N ARG A 430 -15.93 23.26 -4.47
CA ARG A 430 -16.06 23.73 -5.87
C ARG A 430 -15.86 25.23 -6.06
N ASP A 431 -15.91 26.01 -4.98
CA ASP A 431 -15.73 27.47 -5.01
C ASP A 431 -14.27 27.89 -4.73
N ARG A 432 -13.33 26.93 -4.74
CA ARG A 432 -11.92 27.18 -4.48
C ARG A 432 -11.31 28.03 -5.59
N GLN A 433 -10.66 29.13 -5.21
CA GLN A 433 -9.99 30.08 -6.10
C GLN A 433 -8.48 29.97 -5.91
N PHE A 434 -7.80 29.45 -6.92
CA PHE A 434 -6.36 29.27 -6.93
C PHE A 434 -5.61 30.55 -7.30
N VAL A 435 -4.33 30.62 -6.96
CA VAL A 435 -3.44 31.70 -7.40
C VAL A 435 -2.84 31.30 -8.74
N GLU A 436 -3.14 32.05 -9.80
CA GLU A 436 -2.49 31.85 -11.09
C GLU A 436 -1.04 32.34 -11.02
N MET A 437 -0.10 31.45 -11.37
CA MET A 437 1.31 31.78 -11.47
C MET A 437 1.59 32.44 -12.82
N GLU A 438 2.26 33.59 -12.81
CA GLU A 438 2.78 34.25 -14.01
C GLU A 438 4.06 33.51 -14.46
N ASP A 439 5.18 34.22 -14.65
CA ASP A 439 6.46 33.60 -15.08
C ASP A 439 7.18 32.89 -13.92
N SER A 440 6.99 33.35 -12.69
CA SER A 440 7.62 32.77 -11.51
C SER A 440 6.83 32.99 -10.23
N TYR A 441 7.12 32.18 -9.22
CA TYR A 441 6.63 32.33 -7.87
C TYR A 441 7.78 32.12 -6.88
N SER A 442 7.89 33.00 -5.89
CA SER A 442 8.93 32.93 -4.87
C SER A 442 8.35 32.97 -3.48
N PHE A 443 8.97 32.24 -2.57
CA PHE A 443 8.62 32.25 -1.15
C PHE A 443 9.83 31.92 -0.29
N ASP A 444 9.86 32.52 0.90
CA ASP A 444 10.83 32.16 1.93
C ASP A 444 10.17 31.23 2.96
N PHE A 445 10.99 30.37 3.57
CA PHE A 445 10.56 29.55 4.70
C PHE A 445 11.73 29.26 5.65
N ASP A 446 11.38 28.81 6.85
CA ASP A 446 12.32 28.31 7.85
C ASP A 446 12.04 26.81 8.04
N GLY A 447 13.01 25.92 7.86
CA GLY A 447 12.81 24.48 8.05
C GLY A 447 13.78 23.61 7.26
N VAL A 448 13.41 22.34 7.09
CA VAL A 448 14.23 21.30 6.44
C VAL A 448 13.64 20.78 5.13
N GLY A 449 12.44 21.25 4.76
CA GLY A 449 11.85 20.87 3.49
C GLY A 449 10.52 21.57 3.20
N PHE A 450 10.03 21.38 1.98
CA PHE A 450 8.74 21.88 1.53
C PHE A 450 8.15 21.03 0.38
N ALA A 451 6.84 21.19 0.15
CA ALA A 451 6.17 20.75 -1.07
C ALA A 451 5.21 21.84 -1.59
N VAL A 452 5.17 22.03 -2.91
CA VAL A 452 4.34 23.01 -3.62
C VAL A 452 3.17 22.28 -4.29
N MET A 453 1.97 22.55 -3.80
CA MET A 453 0.72 22.04 -4.36
C MET A 453 0.17 22.99 -5.41
N GLY A 454 -0.29 22.42 -6.51
CA GLY A 454 -0.90 23.16 -7.61
C GLY A 454 -1.16 22.24 -8.80
N THR A 455 -1.64 22.81 -9.90
CA THR A 455 -1.91 22.07 -11.12
C THR A 455 -1.55 22.90 -12.35
N ALA A 456 -1.02 22.25 -13.37
CA ALA A 456 -1.04 22.79 -14.73
C ALA A 456 -2.38 22.46 -15.37
N GLN A 457 -2.98 23.38 -16.11
CA GLN A 457 -4.22 23.13 -16.85
C GLN A 457 -4.21 23.84 -18.21
N SER A 458 -4.89 23.24 -19.18
CA SER A 458 -5.13 23.89 -20.48
C SER A 458 -6.34 24.83 -20.36
N LEU A 459 -6.29 25.94 -21.08
CA LEU A 459 -7.40 26.90 -21.22
C LEU A 459 -8.22 26.63 -22.49
N ASN A 460 -7.82 25.65 -23.29
CA ASN A 460 -8.48 25.22 -24.51
C ASN A 460 -8.49 23.68 -24.63
N ASP A 461 -8.86 23.16 -25.80
CA ASP A 461 -8.97 21.72 -26.05
C ASP A 461 -7.62 21.04 -26.41
N GLU A 462 -6.50 21.78 -26.39
CA GLU A 462 -5.16 21.27 -26.73
C GLU A 462 -4.31 21.13 -25.46
N ASP A 463 -3.68 19.96 -25.31
CA ASP A 463 -2.74 19.71 -24.23
C ASP A 463 -1.45 20.54 -24.41
N TYR A 464 -1.00 21.14 -23.31
CA TYR A 464 0.29 21.80 -23.18
C TYR A 464 1.17 21.10 -22.14
N VAL A 465 2.50 21.22 -22.30
CA VAL A 465 3.47 20.74 -21.31
C VAL A 465 4.38 21.90 -20.93
N PHE A 466 4.27 22.36 -19.68
CA PHE A 466 5.20 23.34 -19.15
C PHE A 466 6.56 22.70 -18.84
N GLU A 467 7.63 23.45 -19.02
CA GLU A 467 8.95 23.20 -18.48
C GLU A 467 9.18 24.20 -17.34
N ALA A 468 9.57 23.70 -16.17
CA ALA A 468 9.76 24.51 -15.00
C ALA A 468 11.08 24.20 -14.28
N GLU A 469 11.64 25.20 -13.61
CA GLU A 469 12.83 25.08 -12.77
C GLU A 469 12.50 25.37 -11.32
N LEU A 470 13.07 24.58 -10.42
CA LEU A 470 13.11 24.81 -8.99
C LEU A 470 14.50 25.32 -8.59
N HIS A 471 14.55 26.50 -8.00
CA HIS A 471 15.76 27.06 -7.39
C HIS A 471 15.57 27.16 -5.88
N VAL A 472 16.59 26.73 -5.12
CA VAL A 472 16.65 26.89 -3.66
C VAL A 472 17.96 27.59 -3.32
N ASP A 473 17.87 28.68 -2.56
CA ASP A 473 19.00 29.54 -2.18
C ASP A 473 19.82 30.05 -3.40
N GLY A 474 19.14 30.21 -4.53
CA GLY A 474 19.72 30.68 -5.80
C GLY A 474 20.40 29.60 -6.63
N GLU A 475 20.42 28.34 -6.17
CA GLU A 475 20.96 27.20 -6.90
C GLU A 475 19.83 26.39 -7.55
N LEU A 476 20.03 25.95 -8.80
CA LEU A 476 19.10 25.07 -9.51
C LEU A 476 19.10 23.68 -8.86
N VAL A 477 17.94 23.26 -8.38
CA VAL A 477 17.74 21.95 -7.73
C VAL A 477 17.15 20.93 -8.70
N GLU A 478 16.16 21.34 -9.48
CA GLU A 478 15.41 20.45 -10.37
C GLU A 478 14.89 21.19 -11.61
N THR A 479 14.82 20.49 -12.73
CA THR A 479 14.02 20.89 -13.89
C THR A 479 13.00 19.80 -14.16
N ALA A 480 11.75 20.17 -14.42
CA ALA A 480 10.68 19.22 -14.62
C ALA A 480 9.64 19.67 -15.64
N THR A 481 8.85 18.70 -16.09
CA THR A 481 7.71 18.93 -16.98
C THR A 481 6.40 18.93 -16.20
N TRP A 482 5.48 19.82 -16.54
CA TRP A 482 4.11 19.80 -16.01
C TRP A 482 3.12 19.70 -17.16
N PRO A 483 2.74 18.47 -17.56
CA PRO A 483 1.66 18.25 -18.50
C PRO A 483 0.33 18.78 -17.93
N THR A 484 -0.43 19.46 -18.79
CA THR A 484 -1.83 19.84 -18.51
C THR A 484 -2.79 18.67 -18.70
N ASN A 485 -2.37 17.65 -19.44
CA ASN A 485 -3.10 16.41 -19.61
C ASN A 485 -3.30 15.71 -18.27
N PHE A 486 -4.56 15.45 -17.90
CA PHE A 486 -4.89 14.93 -16.57
C PHE A 486 -4.22 13.58 -16.27
N VAL A 487 -4.14 12.67 -17.24
CA VAL A 487 -3.58 11.32 -17.06
C VAL A 487 -2.09 11.36 -16.75
N THR A 488 -1.34 12.25 -17.42
CA THR A 488 0.13 12.33 -17.32
C THR A 488 0.63 13.46 -16.41
N ARG A 489 -0.29 14.16 -15.72
CA ARG A 489 0.02 15.32 -14.90
C ARG A 489 1.01 15.00 -13.78
N ARG A 490 1.82 16.00 -13.42
CA ARG A 490 2.59 15.98 -12.17
C ARG A 490 1.68 16.43 -11.02
N PHE A 491 1.40 15.55 -10.07
CA PHE A 491 0.39 15.79 -9.03
C PHE A 491 0.78 16.90 -8.03
N TYR A 492 2.05 16.91 -7.60
CA TYR A 492 2.67 18.01 -6.85
C TYR A 492 3.71 18.71 -7.74
N LEU A 493 3.69 20.05 -7.79
CA LEU A 493 4.48 20.80 -8.77
C LEU A 493 5.99 20.67 -8.52
N PHE A 494 6.41 20.82 -7.26
CA PHE A 494 7.79 20.64 -6.79
C PHE A 494 7.81 20.31 -5.31
N TRP A 495 8.87 19.65 -4.86
CA TRP A 495 9.17 19.44 -3.45
C TRP A 495 10.67 19.31 -3.24
N LYS A 496 11.14 19.60 -2.03
CA LYS A 496 12.51 19.29 -1.63
C LYS A 496 12.57 19.03 -0.14
N TYR A 497 13.16 17.89 0.20
CA TYR A 497 13.40 17.44 1.57
C TYR A 497 14.89 17.42 1.87
N GLU A 498 15.24 17.17 3.13
CA GLU A 498 16.61 17.05 3.64
C GLU A 498 17.47 18.30 3.42
N LEU A 499 16.85 19.48 3.45
CA LEU A 499 17.57 20.75 3.48
C LEU A 499 18.18 20.98 4.88
N PRO A 500 19.32 21.68 4.99
CA PRO A 500 19.87 22.07 6.28
C PRO A 500 18.88 22.94 7.06
N ASP A 501 18.59 22.61 8.32
CA ASP A 501 17.64 23.40 9.11
C ASP A 501 18.01 24.90 9.16
N GLY A 502 17.06 25.74 8.74
CA GLY A 502 17.20 27.19 8.77
C GLY A 502 16.35 27.90 7.73
N GLN A 503 16.74 29.15 7.43
CA GLN A 503 16.06 30.00 6.46
C GLN A 503 16.50 29.65 5.04
N HIS A 504 15.51 29.44 4.16
CA HIS A 504 15.70 29.19 2.74
C HIS A 504 14.85 30.13 1.89
N SER A 505 15.32 30.39 0.67
CA SER A 505 14.55 31.09 -0.36
C SER A 505 14.29 30.17 -1.54
N VAL A 506 13.03 30.05 -1.95
CA VAL A 506 12.61 29.20 -3.06
C VAL A 506 12.10 30.06 -4.20
N GLU A 507 12.48 29.71 -5.42
CA GLU A 507 11.96 30.29 -6.64
C GLU A 507 11.58 29.19 -7.64
N VAL A 508 10.32 29.21 -8.07
CA VAL A 508 9.77 28.34 -9.10
C VAL A 508 9.59 29.17 -10.37
N LYS A 509 10.16 28.72 -11.50
CA LYS A 509 10.13 29.45 -12.79
C LYS A 509 9.49 28.60 -13.88
N ILE A 510 8.60 29.18 -14.67
CA ILE A 510 8.16 28.60 -15.94
C ILE A 510 9.13 29.07 -17.04
N LEU A 511 9.62 28.12 -17.84
CA LEU A 511 10.55 28.40 -18.95
C LEU A 511 9.83 28.68 -20.27
N ASN A 512 8.59 28.21 -20.40
CA ASN A 512 7.77 28.29 -21.60
C ASN A 512 6.32 28.72 -21.25
N PRO A 513 6.09 29.99 -20.85
CA PRO A 513 4.74 30.46 -20.57
C PRO A 513 3.87 30.39 -21.85
N SER A 514 2.57 30.19 -21.67
CA SER A 514 1.59 30.04 -22.75
C SER A 514 0.38 30.93 -22.49
N GLU A 515 -0.24 31.44 -23.55
CA GLU A 515 -1.55 32.11 -23.47
C GLU A 515 -2.71 31.09 -23.45
N ASP A 516 -2.42 29.84 -23.81
CA ASP A 516 -3.39 28.74 -23.99
C ASP A 516 -3.45 27.78 -22.80
N ALA A 517 -2.60 27.97 -21.79
CA ALA A 517 -2.52 27.14 -20.59
C ALA A 517 -2.04 27.98 -19.41
N ASN A 518 -2.37 27.58 -18.18
CA ASN A 518 -1.85 28.23 -16.99
C ASN A 518 -1.49 27.24 -15.87
N VAL A 519 -0.76 27.75 -14.87
CA VAL A 519 -0.39 27.01 -13.66
C VAL A 519 -1.08 27.66 -12.47
N LEU A 520 -1.83 26.86 -11.72
CA LEU A 520 -2.60 27.27 -10.57
C LEU A 520 -1.96 26.74 -9.29
N LEU A 521 -1.59 27.64 -8.39
CA LEU A 521 -1.02 27.31 -7.08
C LEU A 521 -2.13 27.17 -6.04
N ASP A 522 -2.04 26.10 -5.25
CA ASP A 522 -2.99 25.79 -4.18
C ASP A 522 -2.45 26.13 -2.79
N GLY A 523 -1.24 25.68 -2.49
CA GLY A 523 -0.65 25.83 -1.17
C GLY A 523 0.77 25.29 -1.11
N ILE A 524 1.40 25.51 0.03
CA ILE A 524 2.76 25.06 0.30
C ILE A 524 2.76 24.41 1.68
N THR A 525 3.34 23.22 1.80
CA THR A 525 3.66 22.62 3.10
C THR A 525 5.13 22.84 3.40
N ILE A 526 5.43 23.09 4.67
CA ILE A 526 6.79 23.29 5.17
C ILE A 526 7.02 22.35 6.34
N TYR A 527 8.19 21.75 6.35
CA TYR A 527 8.62 20.77 7.34
C TYR A 527 9.73 21.35 8.22
N GLY A 528 9.64 21.11 9.53
CA GLY A 528 10.65 21.47 10.53
C GLY A 528 11.54 20.29 10.93
N ALA A 529 12.62 20.59 11.63
CA ALA A 529 13.56 19.58 12.17
C ALA A 529 13.14 19.01 13.54
N GLU A 530 12.11 19.59 14.16
CA GLU A 530 11.61 19.22 15.49
C GLU A 530 10.08 19.16 15.48
N GLU A 531 9.51 18.29 16.31
CA GLU A 531 8.07 18.21 16.56
C GLU A 531 7.51 19.55 17.05
N LEU A 532 6.28 19.86 16.63
CA LEU A 532 5.54 20.98 17.22
C LEU A 532 5.34 20.71 18.71
N ALA A 533 5.62 21.72 19.54
CA ALA A 533 5.33 21.61 20.96
C ALA A 533 3.83 21.32 21.16
N SER A 534 3.52 20.23 21.85
CA SER A 534 2.16 19.92 22.28
C SER A 534 1.64 21.06 23.17
N ASN A 535 0.51 21.65 22.79
CA ASN A 535 -0.14 22.74 23.53
C ASN A 535 -1.01 22.21 24.67
#